data_AF-A0A6U3V6J0-F1
#
_entry.id   AF-A0A6U3V6J0-F1
#
_cell.length_a   1.000
_cell.length_b   1.000
_cell.length_c   1.000
_cell.angle_alpha   90.00
_cell.angle_beta   90.00
_cell.angle_gamma   90.00
#
_symmetry.space_group_name_H-M   'P 1'
#
loop_
_entity.id
_entity.type
_entity.pdbx_description
1 polymer ?
#
loop_
_entity_poly.entity_id
_entity_poly.type
_entity_poly.pdbx_seq_one_letter_code
_entity_poly.pdbx_strand_id
1 'polypeptide(L)'
;MSTSHLLVLVVTALAASFRYKIGPVSDAFSAPPKTISIPMRKYSSILQKFHSNHYDHNANPFMSTNPYASVLCASRFSLSSTVSPTISKITLNPNTLFDTLLVILGITAMCMKAIDRPRGCGESFATFKDNTKMKEKPSELKFLQLKFLSAFWLLRCGYWMSGAYVVPAYKAKVFNGVEASMAQVSNILLSGFAAAAIFGPTIGRATDKYGRRAGTIMFALLYGLGVASISSNAFWVLFAGRAIIGCALSLLFTAPEAWVGSEASRMGLTEYLSETFGLAYTGDALVAIIAGKLASWAASVRGITGPFDLSTVFLATGAIVSCLFWKENKAASFSTTNMDTSLSEGPSCQREGRIDDIEDGAKKGMIKDAFNIVRKDKRLVLLGTVQSLFEAAMYVFIYQWPLAVSPAVSAFFGEGAVTPFGIIFSCFMAGSFLGSILFSKSIKSKNRLAETTATNMIGASTISMGLAAFFTAANTTSLAGIMGALIAYEACVGMYFPAMSTLRSKYVPDDHKTVILSLFGIPLNALVVIIYLSIHHLGTSSAFGISSLALAIATACMMKLRSISQKEANAN
;
A
#
# COMPACT_ATOMS: atom_id res chain seq x y z
N MET A 1 18.16 1.29 23.02
CA MET A 1 18.62 0.43 21.92
C MET A 1 18.98 1.31 20.74
N SER A 2 20.28 1.44 20.45
CA SER A 2 20.80 2.34 19.41
C SER A 2 20.54 1.78 18.01
N THR A 3 20.24 2.65 17.05
CA THR A 3 20.12 2.37 15.60
C THR A 3 21.32 1.59 15.03
N SER A 4 22.47 1.67 15.70
CA SER A 4 23.66 0.87 15.42
C SER A 4 23.41 -0.65 15.50
N HIS A 5 22.58 -1.14 16.43
CA HIS A 5 22.33 -2.57 16.59
C HIS A 5 21.42 -3.14 15.50
N LEU A 6 20.46 -2.35 15.00
CA LEU A 6 19.60 -2.76 13.90
C LEU A 6 20.38 -2.82 12.58
N LEU A 7 21.28 -1.87 12.35
CA LEU A 7 22.19 -1.88 11.20
C LEU A 7 23.14 -3.08 11.24
N VAL A 8 23.70 -3.41 12.41
CA VAL A 8 24.55 -4.59 12.60
C VAL A 8 23.77 -5.88 12.39
N LEU A 9 22.52 -6.00 12.89
CA LEU A 9 21.67 -7.17 12.65
C LEU A 9 21.35 -7.37 11.17
N VAL A 10 21.01 -6.29 10.46
CA VAL A 10 20.71 -6.32 9.02
C VAL A 10 21.95 -6.65 8.19
N VAL A 11 23.10 -6.06 8.50
CA VAL A 11 24.38 -6.36 7.83
C VAL A 11 24.86 -7.78 8.13
N THR A 12 24.63 -8.29 9.35
CA THR A 12 25.02 -9.66 9.74
C THR A 12 24.11 -10.70 9.08
N ALA A 13 22.82 -10.43 8.94
CA ALA A 13 21.89 -11.28 8.19
C ALA A 13 22.20 -11.32 6.68
N LEU A 14 22.61 -10.18 6.11
CA LEU A 14 23.11 -10.11 4.73
C LEU A 14 24.42 -10.89 4.57
N ALA A 15 25.38 -10.74 5.49
CA ALA A 15 26.66 -11.45 5.46
C ALA A 15 26.52 -12.99 5.64
N ALA A 16 25.54 -13.44 6.44
CA ALA A 16 25.22 -14.86 6.59
C ALA A 16 24.69 -15.48 5.29
N SER A 17 24.03 -14.68 4.45
CA SER A 17 23.51 -15.11 3.14
C SER A 17 24.59 -15.24 2.06
N PHE A 18 25.78 -14.68 2.27
CA PHE A 18 26.94 -14.78 1.35
C PHE A 18 27.91 -15.93 1.68
N ARG A 19 27.71 -16.66 2.78
CA ARG A 19 28.59 -17.77 3.23
C ARG A 19 28.11 -19.18 2.84
N TYR A 20 27.47 -19.34 1.68
CA TYR A 20 27.39 -20.66 1.03
C TYR A 20 28.43 -20.72 -0.10
N LYS A 21 29.63 -21.20 0.23
CA LYS A 21 30.70 -21.46 -0.74
C LYS A 21 30.92 -22.97 -0.86
N ILE A 22 30.58 -23.49 -2.04
CA ILE A 22 31.38 -24.40 -2.89
C ILE A 22 32.25 -25.44 -2.16
N GLY A 23 31.88 -26.72 -2.30
CA GLY A 23 32.72 -27.91 -2.10
C GLY A 23 32.50 -28.90 -3.26
N PRO A 24 33.45 -29.81 -3.55
CA PRO A 24 33.86 -30.16 -4.91
C PRO A 24 32.98 -31.21 -5.60
N VAL A 25 32.95 -31.12 -6.93
CA VAL A 25 32.52 -32.19 -7.83
C VAL A 25 33.68 -33.17 -7.99
N SER A 26 33.51 -34.39 -7.49
CA SER A 26 34.13 -35.60 -8.05
C SER A 26 33.44 -36.86 -7.52
N ASP A 27 33.12 -37.75 -8.46
CA ASP A 27 32.83 -39.18 -8.34
C ASP A 27 31.47 -39.62 -7.75
N ALA A 28 30.54 -39.96 -8.65
CA ALA A 28 29.84 -41.26 -8.68
C ALA A 28 28.77 -41.30 -9.80
N PHE A 29 29.19 -41.69 -10.99
CA PHE A 29 28.31 -42.33 -11.97
C PHE A 29 28.18 -43.81 -11.57
N SER A 30 27.00 -44.23 -11.07
CA SER A 30 26.38 -45.56 -11.29
C SER A 30 25.42 -45.95 -10.15
N ALA A 31 24.09 -45.91 -10.39
CA ALA A 31 23.09 -46.90 -9.95
C ALA A 31 21.63 -46.39 -10.15
N PRO A 32 20.69 -47.26 -10.58
CA PRO A 32 19.28 -46.90 -10.81
C PRO A 32 18.45 -46.86 -9.50
N PRO A 33 17.24 -46.25 -9.50
CA PRO A 33 16.51 -45.94 -8.28
C PRO A 33 15.90 -47.19 -7.63
N LYS A 34 16.09 -47.33 -6.31
CA LYS A 34 15.41 -48.30 -5.45
C LYS A 34 14.08 -47.73 -4.95
N THR A 35 12.99 -48.38 -5.31
CA THR A 35 11.68 -48.34 -4.66
C THR A 35 11.79 -48.75 -3.19
N ILE A 36 11.30 -47.93 -2.26
CA ILE A 36 11.12 -48.29 -0.85
C ILE A 36 9.64 -48.13 -0.50
N SER A 37 8.98 -49.28 -0.38
CA SER A 37 7.67 -49.49 0.24
C SER A 37 7.79 -49.46 1.76
N ILE A 38 6.90 -48.73 2.46
CA ILE A 38 6.76 -48.79 3.93
C ILE A 38 5.32 -49.22 4.29
N PRO A 39 5.12 -50.11 5.28
CA PRO A 39 3.86 -50.86 5.46
C PRO A 39 2.85 -50.17 6.39
N MET A 40 1.58 -50.24 6.01
CA MET A 40 0.40 -49.95 6.83
C MET A 40 0.16 -51.07 7.86
N ARG A 41 0.41 -50.83 9.15
CA ARG A 41 -0.19 -51.59 10.26
C ARG A 41 -0.38 -50.72 11.51
N LYS A 42 -1.58 -50.87 12.10
CA LYS A 42 -2.11 -50.34 13.38
C LYS A 42 -2.73 -48.94 13.33
N TYR A 43 -3.98 -48.89 12.88
CA TYR A 43 -5.07 -48.19 13.59
C TYR A 43 -6.45 -48.85 13.29
N SER A 44 -6.47 -50.19 13.22
CA SER A 44 -7.69 -51.01 13.09
C SER A 44 -8.09 -51.60 14.44
N SER A 45 -8.55 -50.76 15.37
CA SER A 45 -9.12 -51.26 16.65
C SER A 45 -10.30 -50.44 17.17
N ILE A 46 -10.96 -49.64 16.33
CA ILE A 46 -12.17 -48.89 16.73
C ILE A 46 -13.36 -49.13 15.77
N LEU A 47 -13.17 -49.78 14.62
CA LEU A 47 -14.21 -50.00 13.60
C LEU A 47 -14.81 -51.42 13.58
N GLN A 48 -14.73 -52.17 14.68
CA GLN A 48 -15.22 -53.56 14.71
C GLN A 48 -15.93 -53.93 16.02
N LYS A 49 -16.83 -53.06 16.49
CA LYS A 49 -17.88 -53.42 17.44
C LYS A 49 -19.11 -52.56 17.14
N PHE A 50 -20.26 -53.22 17.00
CA PHE A 50 -21.60 -52.69 16.70
C PHE A 50 -22.04 -52.68 15.22
N HIS A 51 -21.79 -53.81 14.53
CA HIS A 51 -22.75 -54.32 13.54
C HIS A 51 -23.23 -55.70 14.02
N SER A 52 -24.32 -55.73 14.79
CA SER A 52 -25.22 -56.88 14.94
C SER A 52 -26.45 -56.48 15.76
N ASN A 53 -27.59 -56.24 15.11
CA ASN A 53 -28.83 -56.98 15.34
C ASN A 53 -30.09 -56.24 14.84
N HIS A 54 -30.85 -57.01 14.06
CA HIS A 54 -32.30 -57.03 13.86
C HIS A 54 -33.07 -55.93 13.10
N TYR A 55 -33.63 -56.40 11.98
CA TYR A 55 -34.91 -56.06 11.35
C TYR A 55 -36.07 -55.86 12.36
N ASP A 56 -36.95 -54.86 12.16
CA ASP A 56 -38.32 -55.07 11.64
C ASP A 56 -39.19 -53.78 11.56
N HIS A 57 -40.30 -53.93 10.84
CA HIS A 57 -41.33 -53.02 10.31
C HIS A 57 -42.05 -51.97 11.22
N ASN A 58 -42.55 -50.92 10.52
CA ASN A 58 -43.81 -50.15 10.70
C ASN A 58 -43.92 -48.90 11.61
N ALA A 59 -44.50 -47.85 10.98
CA ALA A 59 -45.40 -46.78 11.46
C ALA A 59 -44.88 -45.58 12.30
N ASN A 60 -45.08 -44.37 11.73
CA ASN A 60 -45.11 -43.02 12.35
C ASN A 60 -46.22 -42.90 13.45
N PRO A 61 -46.30 -41.86 14.33
CA PRO A 61 -45.86 -40.45 14.15
C PRO A 61 -45.29 -39.70 15.40
N PHE A 62 -45.01 -38.39 15.22
CA PHE A 62 -44.74 -37.31 16.21
C PHE A 62 -43.29 -36.98 16.64
N MET A 63 -42.70 -36.01 15.91
CA MET A 63 -42.33 -34.67 16.39
C MET A 63 -41.41 -34.54 17.63
N SER A 64 -40.13 -34.22 17.40
CA SER A 64 -39.45 -33.16 18.17
C SER A 64 -38.33 -32.49 17.35
N THR A 65 -38.24 -31.19 17.56
CA THR A 65 -37.60 -30.14 16.79
C THR A 65 -36.12 -29.94 17.16
N ASN A 66 -35.22 -29.83 16.18
CA ASN A 66 -33.83 -29.40 16.38
C ASN A 66 -33.63 -27.95 15.88
N PRO A 67 -33.25 -26.98 16.74
CA PRO A 67 -33.23 -25.55 16.40
C PRO A 67 -31.87 -25.09 15.87
N TYR A 68 -31.47 -25.57 14.69
CA TYR A 68 -30.29 -25.02 13.97
C TYR A 68 -30.52 -24.81 12.45
N ALA A 69 -31.75 -25.03 11.96
CA ALA A 69 -32.10 -24.88 10.55
C ALA A 69 -32.77 -23.54 10.17
N SER A 70 -32.98 -22.62 11.12
CA SER A 70 -33.87 -21.46 10.94
C SER A 70 -33.21 -20.08 10.78
N VAL A 71 -31.88 -19.98 10.64
CA VAL A 71 -31.22 -18.67 10.42
C VAL A 71 -30.75 -18.43 8.97
N LEU A 72 -30.80 -19.45 8.09
CA LEU A 72 -30.42 -19.31 6.67
C LEU A 72 -31.60 -19.13 5.69
N CYS A 73 -32.84 -19.00 6.18
CA CYS A 73 -34.03 -18.97 5.30
C CYS A 73 -34.85 -17.66 5.31
N ALA A 74 -34.38 -16.60 5.97
CA ALA A 74 -35.11 -15.33 6.05
C ALA A 74 -34.40 -14.19 5.28
N SER A 75 -34.27 -14.36 3.97
CA SER A 75 -34.26 -13.26 2.99
C SER A 75 -34.37 -13.85 1.58
N ARG A 76 -35.53 -14.45 1.28
CA ARG A 76 -35.91 -14.72 -0.11
C ARG A 76 -36.21 -13.38 -0.79
N PHE A 77 -35.17 -12.71 -1.27
CA PHE A 77 -35.33 -11.80 -2.40
C PHE A 77 -35.75 -12.68 -3.58
N SER A 78 -36.95 -12.45 -4.12
CA SER A 78 -37.45 -13.16 -5.30
C SER A 78 -36.53 -12.85 -6.49
N LEU A 79 -35.51 -13.68 -6.71
CA LEU A 79 -34.75 -13.68 -7.94
C LEU A 79 -35.66 -14.28 -9.03
N SER A 80 -36.09 -13.43 -9.96
CA SER A 80 -36.82 -13.82 -11.16
C SER A 80 -36.19 -15.05 -11.83
N SER A 81 -37.02 -15.97 -12.33
CA SER A 81 -36.64 -17.22 -13.00
C SER A 81 -35.76 -17.03 -14.25
N THR A 82 -35.54 -15.78 -14.68
CA THR A 82 -34.64 -15.40 -15.78
C THR A 82 -33.17 -15.25 -15.32
N VAL A 83 -32.93 -15.10 -14.02
CA VAL A 83 -31.58 -14.83 -13.46
C VAL A 83 -30.76 -16.12 -13.34
N SER A 84 -31.40 -17.25 -13.07
CA SER A 84 -30.76 -18.57 -12.87
C SER A 84 -29.90 -19.05 -14.06
N PRO A 85 -30.36 -19.01 -15.33
CA PRO A 85 -29.53 -19.41 -16.48
C PRO A 85 -28.42 -18.40 -16.84
N THR A 86 -28.52 -17.16 -16.35
CA THR A 86 -27.50 -16.12 -16.58
C THR A 86 -26.37 -16.25 -15.56
N ILE A 87 -26.70 -16.53 -14.30
CA ILE A 87 -25.71 -16.82 -13.23
C ILE A 87 -24.91 -18.08 -13.57
N SER A 88 -25.55 -19.14 -14.07
CA SER A 88 -24.85 -20.38 -14.44
C SER A 88 -23.89 -20.20 -15.63
N LYS A 89 -24.14 -19.25 -16.54
CA LYS A 89 -23.21 -18.88 -17.63
C LYS A 89 -22.02 -18.07 -17.14
N ILE A 90 -22.21 -17.21 -16.14
CA ILE A 90 -21.15 -16.37 -15.55
C ILE A 90 -20.11 -17.23 -14.80
N THR A 91 -20.51 -18.38 -14.25
CA THR A 91 -19.65 -19.28 -13.47
C THR A 91 -18.86 -20.32 -14.30
N LEU A 92 -18.95 -20.29 -15.64
CA LEU A 92 -18.28 -21.28 -16.50
C LEU A 92 -16.80 -20.96 -16.79
N ASN A 93 -16.41 -19.68 -16.74
CA ASN A 93 -15.06 -19.24 -17.09
C ASN A 93 -14.55 -18.21 -16.06
N PRO A 94 -13.31 -18.36 -15.55
CA PRO A 94 -12.72 -17.37 -14.65
C PRO A 94 -12.82 -15.93 -15.17
N ASN A 95 -12.52 -15.70 -16.46
CA ASN A 95 -12.54 -14.35 -17.04
C ASN A 95 -13.93 -13.73 -16.95
N THR A 96 -14.97 -14.45 -17.40
CA THR A 96 -16.35 -13.96 -17.37
C THR A 96 -16.83 -13.64 -15.96
N LEU A 97 -16.47 -14.47 -14.97
CA LEU A 97 -16.81 -14.22 -13.57
C LEU A 97 -16.18 -12.91 -13.07
N PHE A 98 -14.88 -12.74 -13.26
CA PHE A 98 -14.17 -11.56 -12.76
C PHE A 98 -14.47 -10.29 -13.55
N ASP A 99 -14.72 -10.37 -14.85
CA ASP A 99 -15.18 -9.24 -15.66
C ASP A 99 -16.55 -8.77 -15.19
N THR A 100 -17.46 -9.70 -14.90
CA THR A 100 -18.78 -9.37 -14.36
C THR A 100 -18.65 -8.72 -12.98
N LEU A 101 -17.79 -9.26 -12.12
CA LEU A 101 -17.50 -8.66 -10.80
C LEU A 101 -16.94 -7.24 -10.93
N LEU A 102 -16.00 -7.02 -11.85
CA LEU A 102 -15.41 -5.71 -12.12
C LEU A 102 -16.47 -4.70 -12.57
N VAL A 103 -17.35 -5.10 -13.49
CA VAL A 103 -18.45 -4.26 -13.96
C VAL A 103 -19.39 -3.92 -12.81
N ILE A 104 -19.74 -4.88 -11.95
CA ILE A 104 -20.59 -4.64 -10.78
C ILE A 104 -19.93 -3.66 -9.80
N LEU A 105 -18.64 -3.83 -9.50
CA LEU A 105 -17.90 -2.91 -8.63
C LEU A 105 -17.82 -1.50 -9.24
N GLY A 106 -17.55 -1.41 -10.54
CA GLY A 106 -17.50 -0.15 -11.29
C GLY A 106 -18.85 0.57 -11.28
N ILE A 107 -19.95 -0.13 -11.59
CA ILE A 107 -21.31 0.41 -11.53
C ILE A 107 -21.63 0.86 -10.11
N THR A 108 -21.31 0.06 -9.09
CA THR A 108 -21.54 0.40 -7.69
C THR A 108 -20.82 1.69 -7.30
N ALA A 109 -19.55 1.83 -7.66
CA ALA A 109 -18.77 3.04 -7.39
C ALA A 109 -19.33 4.27 -8.14
N MET A 110 -19.75 4.09 -9.39
CA MET A 110 -20.36 5.17 -10.19
C MET A 110 -21.73 5.58 -9.63
N CYS A 111 -22.57 4.62 -9.23
CA CYS A 111 -23.85 4.87 -8.57
C CYS A 111 -23.66 5.61 -7.25
N MET A 112 -22.72 5.18 -6.40
CA MET A 112 -22.40 5.87 -5.15
C MET A 112 -21.95 7.31 -5.40
N LYS A 113 -21.13 7.54 -6.44
CA LYS A 113 -20.68 8.88 -6.84
C LYS A 113 -21.81 9.72 -7.45
N ALA A 114 -22.74 9.10 -8.18
CA ALA A 114 -23.89 9.77 -8.80
C ALA A 114 -24.94 10.20 -7.76
N ILE A 115 -25.18 9.38 -6.73
CA ILE A 115 -26.05 9.72 -5.60
C ILE A 115 -25.50 10.93 -4.82
N ASP A 116 -24.18 11.10 -4.80
CA ASP A 116 -23.50 12.21 -4.13
C ASP A 116 -23.43 13.51 -4.98
N ARG A 117 -23.86 13.51 -6.25
CA ARG A 117 -24.10 14.78 -6.97
C ARG A 117 -25.33 15.44 -6.35
N PRO A 118 -25.27 16.72 -5.93
CA PRO A 118 -26.46 17.42 -5.48
C PRO A 118 -27.50 17.39 -6.61
N ARG A 119 -28.65 16.76 -6.35
CA ARG A 119 -29.83 16.85 -7.21
C ARG A 119 -30.27 18.31 -7.21
N GLY A 120 -29.88 19.05 -8.25
CA GLY A 120 -30.15 20.48 -8.34
C GLY A 120 -29.43 21.15 -9.51
N CYS A 121 -29.49 20.56 -10.69
CA CYS A 121 -29.20 21.27 -11.94
C CYS A 121 -30.49 21.17 -12.76
N GLY A 122 -31.40 22.13 -12.53
CA GLY A 122 -32.74 22.11 -13.13
C GLY A 122 -33.65 23.23 -12.64
N GLU A 123 -33.91 23.35 -11.32
CA GLU A 123 -35.02 24.20 -10.84
C GLU A 123 -34.80 24.94 -9.51
N SER A 124 -33.57 25.06 -8.99
CA SER A 124 -33.32 25.82 -7.75
C SER A 124 -32.36 26.99 -7.95
N PHE A 125 -32.60 27.79 -8.99
CA PHE A 125 -32.00 29.11 -9.16
C PHE A 125 -32.83 30.23 -8.49
N ALA A 126 -34.00 29.92 -7.91
CA ALA A 126 -34.92 30.95 -7.39
C ALA A 126 -35.18 30.91 -5.87
N THR A 127 -34.74 29.90 -5.12
CA THR A 127 -35.12 29.78 -3.69
C THR A 127 -34.01 29.20 -2.81
N PHE A 128 -32.79 29.72 -2.94
CA PHE A 128 -31.73 29.54 -1.94
C PHE A 128 -31.04 30.86 -1.64
N LYS A 129 -31.85 31.88 -1.36
CA LYS A 129 -31.43 33.16 -0.81
C LYS A 129 -32.04 33.32 0.58
N ASP A 130 -31.78 32.38 1.49
CA ASP A 130 -31.88 32.71 2.92
C ASP A 130 -31.08 31.76 3.83
N ASN A 131 -30.13 32.36 4.57
CA ASN A 131 -29.62 31.99 5.89
C ASN A 131 -28.89 30.67 6.16
N THR A 132 -27.97 30.26 5.27
CA THR A 132 -26.67 29.75 5.73
C THR A 132 -25.57 30.26 4.80
N LYS A 133 -24.59 31.00 5.33
CA LYS A 133 -23.37 31.34 4.58
C LYS A 133 -22.64 30.05 4.22
N MET A 134 -22.95 29.43 3.09
CA MET A 134 -21.98 28.57 2.41
C MET A 134 -20.84 29.49 2.02
N LYS A 135 -19.69 29.40 2.73
CA LYS A 135 -18.43 29.99 2.27
C LYS A 135 -18.25 29.55 0.82
N GLU A 136 -18.39 30.48 -0.10
CA GLU A 136 -18.07 30.24 -1.51
C GLU A 136 -16.65 29.69 -1.57
N LYS A 137 -16.44 28.54 -2.23
CA LYS A 137 -15.11 27.93 -2.29
C LYS A 137 -14.14 28.95 -2.88
N PRO A 138 -13.03 29.29 -2.20
CA PRO A 138 -12.08 30.28 -2.70
C PRO A 138 -11.63 29.91 -4.12
N SER A 139 -11.61 30.86 -5.03
CA SER A 139 -11.10 30.65 -6.39
C SER A 139 -9.63 30.19 -6.38
N GLU A 140 -8.87 30.66 -5.39
CA GLU A 140 -7.49 30.28 -5.11
C GLU A 140 -7.32 28.78 -4.80
N LEU A 141 -8.30 28.17 -4.12
CA LEU A 141 -8.30 26.74 -3.83
C LEU A 141 -8.34 25.91 -5.11
N LYS A 142 -9.19 26.28 -6.07
CA LYS A 142 -9.30 25.56 -7.35
C LYS A 142 -7.99 25.62 -8.12
N PHE A 143 -7.30 26.75 -8.09
CA PHE A 143 -6.01 26.93 -8.75
C PHE A 143 -4.91 26.12 -8.06
N LEU A 144 -4.87 26.10 -6.73
CA LEU A 144 -3.95 25.26 -5.96
C LEU A 144 -4.18 23.77 -6.25
N GLN A 145 -5.44 23.32 -6.23
CA GLN A 145 -5.83 21.96 -6.55
C GLN A 145 -5.42 21.59 -7.98
N LEU A 146 -5.72 22.42 -8.98
CA LEU A 146 -5.34 22.14 -10.36
C LEU A 146 -3.83 21.97 -10.53
N LYS A 147 -3.03 22.83 -9.91
CA LYS A 147 -1.56 22.75 -9.93
C LYS A 147 -1.02 21.49 -9.27
N PHE A 148 -1.55 21.15 -8.10
CA PHE A 148 -1.12 19.97 -7.36
C PHE A 148 -1.55 18.69 -8.07
N LEU A 149 -2.83 18.57 -8.39
CA LEU A 149 -3.43 17.35 -8.93
C LEU A 149 -2.89 16.98 -10.31
N SER A 150 -2.64 17.97 -11.18
CA SER A 150 -2.07 17.72 -12.51
C SER A 150 -0.70 17.04 -12.45
N ALA A 151 0.25 17.62 -11.70
CA ALA A 151 1.56 17.01 -11.51
C ALA A 151 1.48 15.69 -10.74
N PHE A 152 0.67 15.64 -9.67
CA PHE A 152 0.49 14.44 -8.86
C PHE A 152 0.03 13.25 -9.69
N TRP A 153 -1.00 13.43 -10.53
CA TRP A 153 -1.54 12.36 -11.37
C TRP A 153 -0.61 11.97 -12.52
N LEU A 154 0.13 12.90 -13.13
CA LEU A 154 1.11 12.57 -14.16
C LEU A 154 2.23 11.67 -13.62
N LEU A 155 2.77 12.03 -12.45
CA LEU A 155 3.81 11.26 -11.77
C LEU A 155 3.31 9.86 -11.37
N ARG A 156 2.07 9.78 -10.86
CA ARG A 156 1.40 8.52 -10.54
C ARG A 156 1.14 7.66 -11.77
N CYS A 157 0.72 8.26 -12.87
CA CYS A 157 0.49 7.54 -14.12
C CYS A 157 1.75 6.79 -14.55
N GLY A 158 2.90 7.48 -14.54
CA GLY A 158 4.20 6.85 -14.80
C GLY A 158 4.48 5.69 -13.83
N TYR A 159 4.36 5.93 -12.52
CA TYR A 159 4.56 4.90 -11.50
C TYR A 159 3.68 3.65 -11.72
N TRP A 160 2.37 3.82 -11.88
CA TRP A 160 1.40 2.73 -12.04
C TRP A 160 1.63 1.94 -13.33
N MET A 161 2.02 2.63 -14.40
CA MET A 161 2.29 2.01 -15.69
C MET A 161 3.45 1.02 -15.63
N SER A 162 4.55 1.40 -14.97
CA SER A 162 5.65 0.47 -14.70
C SER A 162 5.27 -0.61 -13.68
N GLY A 163 4.43 -0.26 -12.69
CA GLY A 163 4.03 -1.12 -11.57
C GLY A 163 3.48 -2.48 -12.00
N ALA A 164 2.63 -2.51 -13.03
CA ALA A 164 1.99 -3.73 -13.51
C ALA A 164 2.95 -4.74 -14.16
N TYR A 165 4.10 -4.28 -14.67
CA TYR A 165 5.04 -5.10 -15.43
C TYR A 165 6.37 -5.35 -14.71
N VAL A 166 6.55 -4.87 -13.47
CA VAL A 166 7.82 -5.00 -12.72
C VAL A 166 8.28 -6.45 -12.60
N VAL A 167 7.45 -7.33 -12.04
CA VAL A 167 7.81 -8.74 -11.83
C VAL A 167 8.00 -9.47 -13.18
N PRO A 168 7.06 -9.37 -14.14
CA PRO A 168 7.24 -9.98 -15.46
C PRO A 168 8.53 -9.53 -16.16
N ALA A 169 8.85 -8.23 -16.14
CA ALA A 169 10.03 -7.69 -16.83
C ALA A 169 11.34 -8.21 -16.23
N TYR A 170 11.43 -8.38 -14.91
CA TYR A 170 12.60 -9.01 -14.29
C TYR A 170 12.67 -10.51 -14.53
N LYS A 171 11.52 -11.22 -14.54
CA LYS A 171 11.48 -12.66 -14.82
C LYS A 171 11.91 -12.98 -16.26
N ALA A 172 11.57 -12.11 -17.21
CA ALA A 172 11.96 -12.25 -18.61
C ALA A 172 13.47 -12.00 -18.87
N LYS A 173 14.25 -11.63 -17.85
CA LYS A 173 15.69 -11.42 -17.99
C LYS A 173 16.44 -12.75 -18.03
N VAL A 174 17.52 -12.75 -18.80
CA VAL A 174 18.42 -13.91 -18.91
C VAL A 174 19.76 -13.53 -18.29
N PHE A 175 20.17 -14.26 -17.25
CA PHE A 175 21.44 -14.13 -16.58
C PHE A 175 22.29 -15.37 -16.86
N ASN A 176 23.49 -15.19 -17.43
CA ASN A 176 24.40 -16.29 -17.76
C ASN A 176 23.75 -17.40 -18.62
N GLY A 177 22.88 -17.03 -19.56
CA GLY A 177 22.19 -17.96 -20.45
C GLY A 177 20.96 -18.66 -19.84
N VAL A 178 20.58 -18.34 -18.60
CA VAL A 178 19.40 -18.90 -17.92
C VAL A 178 18.43 -17.79 -17.56
N GLU A 179 17.13 -18.04 -17.72
CA GLU A 179 16.09 -17.10 -17.28
C GLU A 179 16.19 -16.80 -15.78
N ALA A 180 15.80 -15.59 -15.39
CA ALA A 180 15.89 -15.11 -14.03
C ALA A 180 15.03 -15.97 -13.09
N SER A 181 15.69 -16.58 -12.10
CA SER A 181 15.00 -17.30 -11.04
C SER A 181 14.17 -16.35 -10.18
N MET A 182 13.11 -16.87 -9.55
CA MET A 182 12.30 -16.07 -8.62
C MET A 182 13.10 -15.55 -7.42
N ALA A 183 14.13 -16.27 -6.99
CA ALA A 183 15.05 -15.81 -5.95
C ALA A 183 15.84 -14.57 -6.41
N GLN A 184 16.31 -14.54 -7.66
CA GLN A 184 17.00 -13.36 -8.21
C GLN A 184 16.05 -12.17 -8.37
N VAL A 185 14.83 -12.39 -8.87
CA VAL A 185 13.80 -11.34 -8.97
C VAL A 185 13.47 -10.78 -7.59
N SER A 186 13.28 -11.66 -6.60
CA SER A 186 13.07 -11.27 -5.21
C SER A 186 14.22 -10.43 -4.67
N ASN A 187 15.48 -10.87 -4.83
CA ASN A 187 16.66 -10.13 -4.37
C ASN A 187 16.73 -8.72 -4.98
N ILE A 188 16.41 -8.58 -6.27
CA ILE A 188 16.31 -7.28 -6.93
C ILE A 188 15.22 -6.43 -6.25
N LEU A 189 14.01 -6.96 -6.06
CA LEU A 189 12.92 -6.21 -5.41
C LEU A 189 13.24 -5.79 -3.97
N LEU A 190 13.87 -6.69 -3.21
CA LEU A 190 14.26 -6.48 -1.82
C LEU A 190 15.29 -5.36 -1.69
N SER A 191 16.20 -5.21 -2.68
CA SER A 191 17.16 -4.12 -2.73
C SER A 191 16.50 -2.74 -2.71
N GLY A 192 15.31 -2.60 -3.32
CA GLY A 192 14.53 -1.37 -3.30
C GLY A 192 14.03 -1.02 -1.90
N PHE A 193 13.46 -1.99 -1.19
CA PHE A 193 13.01 -1.79 0.20
C PHE A 193 14.18 -1.51 1.14
N ALA A 194 15.30 -2.24 0.99
CA ALA A 194 16.51 -2.01 1.77
C ALA A 194 17.09 -0.60 1.53
N ALA A 195 17.17 -0.17 0.27
CA ALA A 195 17.65 1.16 -0.08
C ALA A 195 16.73 2.26 0.48
N ALA A 196 15.40 2.09 0.38
CA ALA A 196 14.44 3.02 0.97
C ALA A 196 14.60 3.13 2.49
N ALA A 197 14.84 2.01 3.19
CA ALA A 197 15.08 2.00 4.64
C ALA A 197 16.35 2.76 5.03
N ILE A 198 17.43 2.59 4.26
CA ILE A 198 18.76 3.14 4.58
C ILE A 198 18.85 4.61 4.18
N PHE A 199 18.44 4.94 2.95
CA PHE A 199 18.66 6.26 2.36
C PHE A 199 17.47 7.20 2.46
N GLY A 200 16.26 6.67 2.70
CA GLY A 200 15.03 7.46 2.81
C GLY A 200 15.15 8.68 3.73
N PRO A 201 15.60 8.55 5.00
CA PRO A 201 15.74 9.69 5.91
C PRO A 201 16.66 10.79 5.39
N THR A 202 17.77 10.41 4.76
CA THR A 202 18.74 11.36 4.18
C THR A 202 18.14 12.10 2.98
N ILE A 203 17.40 11.39 2.13
CA ILE A 203 16.70 11.95 0.97
C ILE A 203 15.55 12.87 1.40
N GLY A 204 14.79 12.47 2.41
CA GLY A 204 13.75 13.31 3.00
C GLY A 204 14.32 14.59 3.58
N ARG A 205 15.46 14.51 4.29
CA ARG A 205 16.19 15.69 4.79
C ARG A 205 16.67 16.60 3.67
N ALA A 206 17.24 16.03 2.63
CA ALA A 206 17.65 16.79 1.45
C ALA A 206 16.46 17.54 0.84
N THR A 207 15.29 16.92 0.81
CA THR A 207 14.06 17.53 0.29
C THR A 207 13.58 18.69 1.16
N ASP A 208 13.55 18.53 2.48
CA ASP A 208 13.16 19.61 3.39
C ASP A 208 14.16 20.80 3.34
N LYS A 209 15.47 20.53 3.19
CA LYS A 209 16.54 21.54 3.10
C LYS A 209 16.58 22.26 1.75
N TYR A 210 16.60 21.51 0.65
CA TYR A 210 16.84 22.05 -0.69
C TYR A 210 15.56 22.48 -1.39
N GLY A 211 14.41 21.90 -1.03
CA GLY A 211 13.12 22.26 -1.58
C GLY A 211 12.27 21.06 -1.96
N ARG A 212 10.96 21.17 -1.74
CA ARG A 212 10.00 20.09 -1.98
C ARG A 212 9.64 19.94 -3.45
N ARG A 213 9.64 21.04 -4.22
CA ARG A 213 9.53 20.95 -5.68
C ARG A 213 10.76 20.23 -6.24
N ALA A 214 11.97 20.60 -5.82
CA ALA A 214 13.19 19.89 -6.19
C ALA A 214 13.12 18.40 -5.83
N GLY A 215 12.58 18.05 -4.65
CA GLY A 215 12.33 16.66 -4.26
C GLY A 215 11.36 15.92 -5.19
N THR A 216 10.28 16.56 -5.62
CA THR A 216 9.35 15.99 -6.62
C THR A 216 10.01 15.76 -7.98
N ILE A 217 10.88 16.67 -8.42
CA ILE A 217 11.64 16.51 -9.67
C ILE A 217 12.68 15.39 -9.50
N MET A 218 13.36 15.33 -8.35
CA MET A 218 14.32 14.28 -8.01
C MET A 218 13.66 12.90 -8.03
N PHE A 219 12.42 12.78 -7.53
CA PHE A 219 11.63 11.56 -7.67
C PHE A 219 11.54 11.12 -9.14
N ALA A 220 11.12 12.00 -10.04
CA ALA A 220 10.94 11.67 -11.45
C ALA A 220 12.26 11.26 -12.12
N LEU A 221 13.37 11.94 -11.79
CA LEU A 221 14.70 11.64 -12.31
C LEU A 221 15.21 10.29 -11.81
N LEU A 222 15.19 10.05 -10.49
CA LEU A 222 15.65 8.79 -9.90
C LEU A 222 14.78 7.62 -10.37
N TYR A 223 13.45 7.79 -10.39
CA TYR A 223 12.55 6.74 -10.86
C TYR A 223 12.78 6.44 -12.34
N GLY A 224 12.90 7.47 -13.19
CA GLY A 224 13.20 7.30 -14.61
C GLY A 224 14.54 6.60 -14.86
N LEU A 225 15.59 6.97 -14.12
CA LEU A 225 16.90 6.32 -14.18
C LEU A 225 16.83 4.85 -13.75
N GLY A 226 16.14 4.58 -12.64
CA GLY A 226 15.96 3.22 -12.15
C GLY A 226 15.11 2.36 -13.08
N VAL A 227 14.15 2.96 -13.78
CA VAL A 227 13.37 2.27 -14.82
C VAL A 227 14.23 2.00 -16.06
N ALA A 228 15.09 2.94 -16.48
CA ALA A 228 15.98 2.75 -17.61
C ALA A 228 16.96 1.58 -17.40
N SER A 229 17.29 1.22 -16.15
CA SER A 229 18.13 0.05 -15.86
C SER A 229 17.51 -1.26 -16.38
N ILE A 230 16.17 -1.31 -16.52
CA ILE A 230 15.42 -2.48 -16.98
C ILE A 230 15.80 -2.85 -18.41
N SER A 231 16.34 -1.95 -19.21
CA SER A 231 16.86 -2.27 -20.54
C SER A 231 18.12 -3.15 -20.50
N SER A 232 18.82 -3.21 -19.36
CA SER A 232 20.01 -4.05 -19.18
C SER A 232 19.68 -5.51 -18.87
N ASN A 233 20.58 -6.42 -19.24
CA ASN A 233 20.56 -7.82 -18.83
C ASN A 233 21.63 -8.14 -17.76
N ALA A 234 22.33 -7.13 -17.25
CA ALA A 234 23.27 -7.31 -16.15
C ALA A 234 22.53 -7.30 -14.80
N PHE A 235 22.64 -8.39 -14.03
CA PHE A 235 21.99 -8.53 -12.72
C PHE A 235 22.27 -7.34 -11.79
N TRP A 236 23.53 -6.91 -11.70
CA TRP A 236 23.92 -5.81 -10.83
C TRP A 236 23.39 -4.45 -11.26
N VAL A 237 23.17 -4.24 -12.57
CA VAL A 237 22.54 -3.01 -13.07
C VAL A 237 21.07 -2.95 -12.68
N LEU A 238 20.36 -4.09 -12.77
CA LEU A 238 18.96 -4.20 -12.34
C LEU A 238 18.82 -4.07 -10.83
N PHE A 239 19.76 -4.66 -10.07
CA PHE A 239 19.83 -4.53 -8.62
C PHE A 239 20.04 -3.06 -8.20
N ALA A 240 21.04 -2.38 -8.79
CA ALA A 240 21.31 -0.97 -8.51
C ALA A 240 20.13 -0.07 -8.95
N GLY A 241 19.56 -0.33 -10.13
CA GLY A 241 18.40 0.41 -10.61
C GLY A 241 17.20 0.26 -9.69
N ARG A 242 16.92 -0.94 -9.18
CA ARG A 242 15.83 -1.14 -8.22
C ARG A 242 16.09 -0.48 -6.87
N ALA A 243 17.34 -0.45 -6.41
CA ALA A 243 17.74 0.34 -5.24
C ALA A 243 17.51 1.85 -5.44
N ILE A 244 17.82 2.38 -6.62
CA ILE A 244 17.53 3.77 -7.01
C ILE A 244 16.02 4.03 -7.03
N ILE A 245 15.21 3.11 -7.59
CA ILE A 245 13.74 3.21 -7.54
C ILE A 245 13.27 3.23 -6.09
N GLY A 246 13.85 2.41 -5.20
CA GLY A 246 13.55 2.42 -3.76
C GLY A 246 13.74 3.81 -3.14
N CYS A 247 14.87 4.46 -3.44
CA CYS A 247 15.16 5.83 -3.04
C CYS A 247 14.14 6.84 -3.61
N ALA A 248 13.75 6.68 -4.87
CA ALA A 248 12.73 7.50 -5.51
C ALA A 248 11.36 7.33 -4.82
N LEU A 249 10.95 6.11 -4.49
CA LEU A 249 9.66 5.83 -3.87
C LEU A 249 9.50 6.48 -2.49
N SER A 250 10.59 6.73 -1.77
CA SER A 250 10.56 7.54 -0.54
C SER A 250 10.07 8.98 -0.78
N LEU A 251 10.12 9.49 -2.01
CA LEU A 251 9.71 10.84 -2.41
C LEU A 251 8.35 10.92 -3.10
N LEU A 252 7.88 9.84 -3.73
CA LEU A 252 6.66 9.81 -4.55
C LEU A 252 5.43 10.39 -3.83
N PHE A 253 5.27 10.04 -2.56
CA PHE A 253 4.18 10.53 -1.71
C PHE A 253 4.61 11.76 -0.92
N THR A 254 5.81 11.71 -0.32
CA THR A 254 6.23 12.64 0.72
C THR A 254 6.48 14.05 0.19
N ALA A 255 7.20 14.22 -0.92
CA ALA A 255 7.58 15.53 -1.43
C ALA A 255 6.38 16.31 -2.00
N PRO A 256 5.52 15.73 -2.88
CA PRO A 256 4.31 16.41 -3.35
C PRO A 256 3.32 16.76 -2.24
N GLU A 257 3.09 15.86 -1.28
CA GLU A 257 2.17 16.09 -0.15
C GLU A 257 2.69 17.20 0.77
N ALA A 258 4.00 17.20 1.05
CA ALA A 258 4.62 18.26 1.82
C ALA A 258 4.52 19.60 1.07
N TRP A 259 4.71 19.61 -0.26
CA TRP A 259 4.60 20.83 -1.07
C TRP A 259 3.20 21.46 -0.96
N VAL A 260 2.13 20.67 -1.22
CA VAL A 260 0.74 21.20 -1.16
C VAL A 260 0.34 21.58 0.26
N GLY A 261 0.83 20.85 1.26
CA GLY A 261 0.58 21.16 2.67
C GLY A 261 1.06 22.57 3.04
N SER A 262 2.31 22.90 2.74
CA SER A 262 2.82 24.24 3.09
C SER A 262 2.29 25.35 2.17
N GLU A 263 1.95 25.06 0.92
CA GLU A 263 1.30 26.08 0.08
C GLU A 263 -0.13 26.38 0.57
N ALA A 264 -0.88 25.36 1.02
CA ALA A 264 -2.17 25.55 1.68
C ALA A 264 -2.03 26.32 2.99
N SER A 265 -1.02 26.03 3.81
CA SER A 265 -0.70 26.81 5.02
C SER A 265 -0.41 28.27 4.70
N ARG A 266 0.41 28.54 3.68
CA ARG A 266 0.76 29.90 3.23
C ARG A 266 -0.45 30.70 2.74
N MET A 267 -1.42 30.03 2.12
CA MET A 267 -2.66 30.64 1.62
C MET A 267 -3.81 30.66 2.64
N GLY A 268 -3.63 30.11 3.84
CA GLY A 268 -4.71 29.98 4.82
C GLY A 268 -5.81 28.99 4.42
N LEU A 269 -5.50 28.03 3.55
CA LEU A 269 -6.43 27.04 2.98
C LEU A 269 -6.31 25.64 3.61
N THR A 270 -5.70 25.53 4.79
CA THR A 270 -5.50 24.24 5.49
C THR A 270 -6.80 23.52 5.80
N GLU A 271 -7.91 24.24 5.96
CA GLU A 271 -9.25 23.67 6.17
C GLU A 271 -9.73 22.79 5.00
N TYR A 272 -9.21 23.01 3.78
CA TYR A 272 -9.57 22.29 2.55
C TYR A 272 -8.56 21.21 2.13
N LEU A 273 -7.51 20.99 2.95
CA LEU A 273 -6.42 20.10 2.58
C LEU A 273 -6.87 18.63 2.51
N SER A 274 -7.77 18.24 3.41
CA SER A 274 -8.34 16.90 3.44
C SER A 274 -9.23 16.60 2.22
N GLU A 275 -9.99 17.60 1.75
CA GLU A 275 -10.75 17.53 0.50
C GLU A 275 -9.80 17.36 -0.69
N THR A 276 -8.70 18.12 -0.71
CA THR A 276 -7.69 18.07 -1.77
C THR A 276 -7.02 16.69 -1.84
N PHE A 277 -6.67 16.09 -0.70
CA PHE A 277 -6.16 14.72 -0.67
C PHE A 277 -7.23 13.69 -1.08
N GLY A 278 -8.49 13.88 -0.69
CA GLY A 278 -9.60 13.05 -1.15
C GLY A 278 -9.72 13.04 -2.69
N LEU A 279 -9.63 14.22 -3.32
CA LEU A 279 -9.60 14.35 -4.78
C LEU A 279 -8.36 13.70 -5.39
N ALA A 280 -7.18 13.93 -4.80
CA ALA A 280 -5.91 13.38 -5.30
C ALA A 280 -5.94 11.86 -5.38
N TYR A 281 -6.34 11.18 -4.31
CA TYR A 281 -6.35 9.71 -4.25
C TYR A 281 -7.52 9.07 -4.99
N THR A 282 -8.69 9.73 -5.02
CA THR A 282 -9.79 9.27 -5.89
C THR A 282 -9.40 9.36 -7.36
N GLY A 283 -8.69 10.42 -7.76
CA GLY A 283 -8.13 10.55 -9.10
C GLY A 283 -7.00 9.56 -9.36
N ASP A 284 -6.17 9.27 -8.36
CA ASP A 284 -5.07 8.29 -8.45
C ASP A 284 -5.59 6.89 -8.83
N ALA A 285 -6.68 6.44 -8.20
CA ALA A 285 -7.29 5.16 -8.56
C ALA A 285 -7.80 5.13 -10.02
N LEU A 286 -8.38 6.23 -10.52
CA LEU A 286 -8.78 6.33 -11.93
C LEU A 286 -7.57 6.35 -12.87
N VAL A 287 -6.52 7.08 -12.48
CA VAL A 287 -5.24 7.13 -13.21
C VAL A 287 -4.60 5.75 -13.26
N ALA A 288 -4.63 4.97 -12.18
CA ALA A 288 -4.11 3.61 -12.15
C ALA A 288 -4.83 2.70 -13.15
N ILE A 289 -6.17 2.80 -13.27
CA ILE A 289 -6.95 2.06 -14.27
C ILE A 289 -6.52 2.42 -15.70
N ILE A 290 -6.37 3.73 -15.99
CA ILE A 290 -5.95 4.21 -17.31
C ILE A 290 -4.50 3.78 -17.60
N ALA A 291 -3.61 3.93 -16.62
CA ALA A 291 -2.21 3.56 -16.72
C ALA A 291 -2.04 2.06 -16.99
N GLY A 292 -2.87 1.20 -16.40
CA GLY A 292 -2.89 -0.23 -16.70
C GLY A 292 -3.22 -0.53 -18.16
N LYS A 293 -4.21 0.16 -18.75
CA LYS A 293 -4.54 0.02 -20.19
C LYS A 293 -3.41 0.53 -21.09
N LEU A 294 -2.84 1.68 -20.75
CA LEU A 294 -1.71 2.26 -21.48
C LEU A 294 -0.47 1.36 -21.40
N ALA A 295 -0.21 0.75 -20.24
CA ALA A 295 0.87 -0.22 -20.06
C ALA A 295 0.65 -1.42 -20.99
N SER A 296 -0.54 -2.02 -21.01
CA SER A 296 -0.83 -3.15 -21.90
C SER A 296 -0.68 -2.81 -23.38
N TRP A 297 -1.11 -1.63 -23.80
CA TRP A 297 -0.88 -1.15 -25.16
C TRP A 297 0.61 -0.93 -25.45
N ALA A 298 1.35 -0.30 -24.54
CA ALA A 298 2.78 -0.10 -24.72
C ALA A 298 3.54 -1.43 -24.81
N ALA A 299 3.10 -2.43 -24.02
CA ALA A 299 3.67 -3.77 -24.04
C ALA A 299 3.40 -4.52 -25.35
N SER A 300 2.24 -4.33 -25.98
CA SER A 300 1.94 -4.97 -27.26
C SER A 300 2.75 -4.39 -28.42
N VAL A 301 3.13 -3.12 -28.34
CA VAL A 301 3.91 -2.45 -29.40
C VAL A 301 5.41 -2.64 -29.22
N ARG A 302 5.93 -2.56 -27.98
CA ARG A 302 7.38 -2.55 -27.68
C ARG A 302 7.85 -3.72 -26.81
N GLY A 303 7.01 -4.74 -26.62
CA GLY A 303 7.32 -5.87 -25.75
C GLY A 303 7.29 -5.49 -24.26
N ILE A 304 7.77 -6.39 -23.41
CA ILE A 304 7.61 -6.30 -21.94
C ILE A 304 8.24 -5.05 -21.30
N THR A 305 9.16 -4.39 -22.00
CA THR A 305 9.80 -3.14 -21.57
C THR A 305 9.05 -1.88 -22.02
N GLY A 306 8.12 -1.97 -22.97
CA GLY A 306 7.34 -0.84 -23.49
C GLY A 306 6.63 0.03 -22.43
N PRO A 307 5.99 -0.55 -21.39
CA PRO A 307 5.38 0.23 -20.30
C PRO A 307 6.37 1.11 -19.54
N PHE A 308 7.62 0.67 -19.45
CA PHE A 308 8.70 1.37 -18.76
C PHE A 308 9.21 2.55 -19.58
N ASP A 309 9.30 2.39 -20.90
CA ASP A 309 9.63 3.50 -21.78
C ASP A 309 8.54 4.57 -21.72
N LEU A 310 7.27 4.17 -21.81
CA LEU A 310 6.16 5.11 -21.76
C LEU A 310 6.03 5.78 -20.38
N SER A 311 6.33 5.07 -19.29
CA SER A 311 6.30 5.67 -17.94
C SER A 311 7.28 6.83 -17.80
N THR A 312 8.48 6.73 -18.40
CA THR A 312 9.46 7.84 -18.37
C THR A 312 8.92 9.12 -19.01
N VAL A 313 8.08 9.02 -20.05
CA VAL A 313 7.44 10.19 -20.70
C VAL A 313 6.48 10.89 -19.73
N PHE A 314 5.65 10.13 -19.03
CA PHE A 314 4.73 10.68 -18.02
C PHE A 314 5.47 11.28 -16.82
N LEU A 315 6.54 10.63 -16.37
CA LEU A 315 7.39 11.14 -15.28
C LEU A 315 8.08 12.45 -15.69
N ALA A 316 8.65 12.50 -16.90
CA ALA A 316 9.26 13.71 -17.44
C ALA A 316 8.23 14.84 -17.59
N THR A 317 7.04 14.54 -18.09
CA THR A 317 5.96 15.52 -18.21
C THR A 317 5.51 16.04 -16.84
N GLY A 318 5.35 15.14 -15.86
CA GLY A 318 5.03 15.52 -14.47
C GLY A 318 6.11 16.42 -13.86
N ALA A 319 7.39 16.09 -14.08
CA ALA A 319 8.52 16.90 -13.63
C ALA A 319 8.53 18.28 -14.31
N ILE A 320 8.24 18.36 -15.61
CA ILE A 320 8.13 19.63 -16.35
C ILE A 320 6.96 20.46 -15.80
N VAL A 321 5.79 19.86 -15.56
CA VAL A 321 4.64 20.55 -14.96
C VAL A 321 4.98 21.09 -13.57
N SER A 322 5.60 20.28 -12.70
CA SER A 322 6.09 20.76 -11.41
C SER A 322 7.14 21.87 -11.58
N CYS A 323 8.02 21.76 -12.56
CA CYS A 323 9.04 22.77 -12.83
C CYS A 323 8.45 24.13 -13.28
N LEU A 324 7.42 24.10 -14.11
CA LEU A 324 6.82 25.31 -14.66
C LEU A 324 5.83 25.97 -13.70
N PHE A 325 5.04 25.19 -12.97
CA PHE A 325 3.87 25.72 -12.24
C PHE A 325 4.04 25.79 -10.71
N TRP A 326 5.01 25.06 -10.15
CA TRP A 326 5.23 25.05 -8.70
C TRP A 326 6.33 26.03 -8.31
N LYS A 327 6.10 26.81 -7.26
CA LYS A 327 7.16 27.59 -6.62
C LYS A 327 7.93 26.69 -5.66
N GLU A 328 9.22 26.96 -5.50
CA GLU A 328 10.01 26.21 -4.51
C GLU A 328 9.57 26.59 -3.10
N ASN A 329 9.30 25.59 -2.27
CA ASN A 329 9.04 25.78 -0.84
C ASN A 329 9.92 24.83 -0.02
N LYS A 330 10.52 25.39 1.03
CA LYS A 330 11.48 24.72 1.92
C LYS A 330 10.86 24.63 3.31
N ALA A 331 11.33 23.67 4.10
CA ALA A 331 11.08 23.71 5.54
C ALA A 331 11.66 24.99 6.15
N ALA A 332 11.02 25.56 7.18
CA ALA A 332 11.58 26.72 7.86
C ALA A 332 12.91 26.30 8.49
N SER A 333 13.98 27.04 8.19
CA SER A 333 15.30 26.76 8.77
C SER A 333 15.28 27.21 10.22
N PHE A 334 15.41 26.28 11.16
CA PHE A 334 15.68 26.62 12.56
C PHE A 334 17.09 27.21 12.62
N SER A 335 17.18 28.53 12.48
CA SER A 335 18.34 29.23 13.00
C SER A 335 18.24 29.06 14.51
N THR A 336 19.25 28.45 15.13
CA THR A 336 19.40 28.43 16.58
C THR A 336 19.52 29.88 17.04
N THR A 337 18.39 30.54 17.27
CA THR A 337 18.39 31.85 17.92
C THR A 337 18.77 31.58 19.36
N ASN A 338 20.04 31.86 19.64
CA ASN A 338 20.66 31.79 20.95
C ASN A 338 19.71 32.38 22.00
N MET A 339 19.30 31.55 22.96
CA MET A 339 18.86 32.01 24.25
C MET A 339 20.01 31.70 25.20
N ASP A 340 21.02 32.57 25.19
CA ASP A 340 21.92 32.75 26.33
C ASP A 340 22.30 34.23 26.43
N THR A 341 22.15 34.71 27.64
CA THR A 341 22.08 36.09 28.07
C THR A 341 23.48 36.66 28.34
N SER A 342 23.68 37.94 27.98
CA SER A 342 24.61 38.91 28.58
C SER A 342 26.13 38.67 28.62
N LEU A 343 26.83 39.68 28.07
CA LEU A 343 28.13 40.27 28.48
C LEU A 343 29.41 39.41 28.37
N SER A 344 30.23 39.71 27.35
CA SER A 344 31.60 40.24 27.49
C SER A 344 32.26 40.36 26.12
N GLU A 345 32.72 41.57 25.78
CA GLU A 345 33.56 41.84 24.61
C GLU A 345 35.00 41.34 24.85
N GLY A 346 35.59 40.67 23.87
CA GLY A 346 37.01 40.31 23.83
C GLY A 346 37.43 39.92 22.40
N PRO A 347 38.65 40.30 21.93
CA PRO A 347 38.89 40.49 20.50
C PRO A 347 39.26 39.21 19.73
N SER A 348 38.91 39.29 18.45
CA SER A 348 39.15 38.40 17.30
C SER A 348 40.32 37.42 17.37
N CYS A 349 40.01 36.15 17.07
CA CYS A 349 40.91 35.25 16.35
C CYS A 349 40.12 34.50 15.27
N GLN A 350 40.50 34.73 14.00
CA GLN A 350 40.07 33.96 12.84
C GLN A 350 40.39 32.47 13.08
N ARG A 351 39.36 31.61 13.02
CA ARG A 351 39.54 30.17 12.88
C ARG A 351 38.85 29.76 11.58
N GLU A 352 39.66 29.53 10.56
CA GLU A 352 39.28 29.00 9.27
C GLU A 352 38.86 27.53 9.48
N GLY A 353 37.59 27.34 9.85
CA GLY A 353 36.97 26.04 10.11
C GLY A 353 36.49 25.41 8.81
N ARG A 354 37.03 24.24 8.51
CA ARG A 354 36.68 23.33 7.40
C ARG A 354 35.15 23.24 7.22
N ILE A 355 34.64 23.73 6.09
CA ILE A 355 33.21 23.78 5.75
C ILE A 355 32.56 22.36 5.79
N ASP A 356 33.34 21.31 5.54
CA ASP A 356 32.87 19.92 5.53
C ASP A 356 32.42 19.41 6.92
N ASP A 357 33.09 19.83 8.00
CA ASP A 357 32.79 19.38 9.37
C ASP A 357 31.53 20.06 9.94
N ILE A 358 31.28 21.30 9.53
CA ILE A 358 30.05 22.05 9.87
C ILE A 358 28.86 21.46 9.11
N GLU A 359 29.05 21.07 7.86
CA GLU A 359 27.98 20.49 7.06
C GLU A 359 27.59 19.10 7.59
N ASP A 360 28.53 18.20 7.88
CA ASP A 360 28.23 16.87 8.43
C ASP A 360 27.62 16.92 9.84
N GLY A 361 28.04 17.88 10.68
CA GLY A 361 27.40 18.19 11.95
C GLY A 361 25.92 18.60 11.79
N ALA A 362 25.65 19.50 10.84
CA ALA A 362 24.28 19.93 10.50
C ALA A 362 23.45 18.81 9.83
N LYS A 363 24.08 17.92 9.05
CA LYS A 363 23.44 16.72 8.46
C LYS A 363 22.95 15.77 9.55
N LYS A 364 23.76 15.56 10.59
CA LYS A 364 23.43 14.69 11.73
C LYS A 364 22.47 15.34 12.72
N GLY A 365 22.51 16.67 12.86
CA GLY A 365 21.60 17.47 13.68
C GLY A 365 20.14 17.27 13.29
N MET A 366 19.75 17.60 12.06
CA MET A 366 18.34 17.58 11.64
C MET A 366 17.67 16.18 11.71
N ILE A 367 18.40 15.10 11.41
CA ILE A 367 17.84 13.73 11.57
C ILE A 367 17.69 13.38 13.05
N LYS A 368 18.67 13.75 13.89
CA LYS A 368 18.56 13.57 15.35
C LYS A 368 17.42 14.41 15.92
N ASP A 369 17.22 15.62 15.42
CA ASP A 369 16.17 16.53 15.86
C ASP A 369 14.80 16.00 15.45
N ALA A 370 14.62 15.59 14.19
CA ALA A 370 13.41 14.90 13.72
C ALA A 370 13.11 13.65 14.55
N PHE A 371 14.13 12.83 14.84
CA PHE A 371 13.98 11.65 15.69
C PHE A 371 13.59 12.02 17.13
N ASN A 372 14.17 13.08 17.68
CA ASN A 372 13.85 13.58 19.01
C ASN A 372 12.43 14.15 19.07
N ILE A 373 11.98 14.87 18.03
CA ILE A 373 10.61 15.37 17.87
C ILE A 373 9.63 14.20 17.87
N VAL A 374 9.88 13.20 17.00
CA VAL A 374 9.03 12.00 16.93
C VAL A 374 9.01 11.29 18.28
N ARG A 375 10.14 11.12 18.94
CA ARG A 375 10.23 10.41 20.22
C ARG A 375 9.51 11.15 21.37
N LYS A 376 9.55 12.48 21.38
CA LYS A 376 8.91 13.29 22.42
C LYS A 376 7.39 13.38 22.21
N ASP A 377 6.93 13.47 20.96
CA ASP A 377 5.51 13.56 20.65
C ASP A 377 4.88 12.15 20.51
N LYS A 378 4.11 11.77 21.52
CA LYS A 378 3.35 10.51 21.53
C LYS A 378 2.42 10.38 20.32
N ARG A 379 1.87 11.48 19.80
CA ARG A 379 0.98 11.47 18.62
C ARG A 379 1.75 11.05 17.38
N LEU A 380 2.97 11.56 17.21
CA LEU A 380 3.86 11.21 16.09
C LEU A 380 4.33 9.76 16.16
N VAL A 381 4.70 9.25 17.35
CA VAL A 381 5.06 7.83 17.50
C VAL A 381 3.91 6.93 17.08
N LEU A 382 2.69 7.22 17.56
CA LEU A 382 1.50 6.42 17.24
C LEU A 382 1.17 6.50 15.75
N LEU A 383 1.21 7.69 15.17
CA LEU A 383 0.95 7.90 13.74
C LEU A 383 1.98 7.16 12.87
N GLY A 384 3.26 7.28 13.18
CA GLY A 384 4.34 6.58 12.47
C GLY A 384 4.24 5.07 12.60
N THR A 385 3.86 4.57 13.78
CA THR A 385 3.64 3.13 14.01
C THR A 385 2.48 2.61 13.17
N VAL A 386 1.35 3.33 13.16
CA VAL A 386 0.18 3.00 12.33
C VAL A 386 0.55 2.95 10.85
N GLN A 387 1.27 3.98 10.36
CA GLN A 387 1.74 4.02 8.98
C GLN A 387 2.59 2.80 8.64
N SER A 388 3.59 2.52 9.47
CA SER A 388 4.57 1.48 9.22
C SER A 388 3.94 0.09 9.17
N LEU A 389 3.03 -0.20 10.11
CA LEU A 389 2.33 -1.47 10.18
C LEU A 389 1.33 -1.64 9.03
N PHE A 390 0.58 -0.59 8.70
CA PHE A 390 -0.42 -0.65 7.62
C PHE A 390 0.24 -0.81 6.25
N GLU A 391 1.21 0.03 5.92
CA GLU A 391 1.91 -0.05 4.64
C GLU A 391 2.71 -1.35 4.52
N ALA A 392 3.23 -1.92 5.63
CA ALA A 392 3.90 -3.22 5.61
C ALA A 392 2.91 -4.34 5.25
N ALA A 393 1.73 -4.34 5.87
CA ALA A 393 0.66 -5.28 5.54
C ALA A 393 0.21 -5.15 4.07
N MET A 394 0.16 -3.92 3.54
CA MET A 394 -0.16 -3.65 2.14
C MET A 394 0.88 -4.27 1.19
N TYR A 395 2.18 -4.10 1.47
CA TYR A 395 3.22 -4.74 0.65
C TYR A 395 3.17 -6.27 0.73
N VAL A 396 2.92 -6.84 1.91
CA VAL A 396 2.71 -8.29 2.05
C VAL A 396 1.51 -8.74 1.21
N PHE A 397 0.39 -8.02 1.27
CA PHE A 397 -0.79 -8.31 0.45
C PHE A 397 -0.45 -8.36 -1.06
N ILE A 398 0.29 -7.36 -1.57
CA ILE A 398 0.64 -7.27 -3.01
C ILE A 398 1.33 -8.55 -3.51
N TYR A 399 2.16 -9.19 -2.69
CA TYR A 399 2.85 -10.42 -3.05
C TYR A 399 2.04 -11.69 -2.81
N GLN A 400 1.16 -11.69 -1.80
CA GLN A 400 0.48 -12.91 -1.35
C GLN A 400 -0.88 -13.14 -2.00
N TRP A 401 -1.56 -12.11 -2.49
CA TRP A 401 -2.85 -12.29 -3.16
C TRP A 401 -2.80 -13.26 -4.35
N PRO A 402 -1.76 -13.30 -5.22
CA PRO A 402 -1.73 -14.26 -6.33
C PRO A 402 -1.60 -15.70 -5.81
N LEU A 403 -0.81 -15.89 -4.75
CA LEU A 403 -0.59 -17.20 -4.13
C LEU A 403 -1.82 -17.71 -3.37
N ALA A 404 -2.71 -16.81 -2.95
CA ALA A 404 -3.97 -17.16 -2.30
C ALA A 404 -5.09 -17.44 -3.32
N VAL A 405 -5.16 -16.64 -4.39
CA VAL A 405 -6.26 -16.69 -5.35
C VAL A 405 -6.05 -17.80 -6.38
N SER A 406 -4.82 -18.07 -6.84
CA SER A 406 -4.59 -19.07 -7.90
C SER A 406 -5.05 -20.49 -7.50
N PRO A 407 -4.73 -20.99 -6.29
CA PRO A 407 -5.26 -22.27 -5.83
C PRO A 407 -6.78 -22.26 -5.69
N ALA A 408 -7.38 -21.13 -5.28
CA ALA A 408 -8.83 -21.00 -5.13
C ALA A 408 -9.56 -20.99 -6.49
N VAL A 409 -8.98 -20.37 -7.50
CA VAL A 409 -9.49 -20.41 -8.88
C VAL A 409 -9.41 -21.83 -9.43
N SER A 410 -8.28 -22.51 -9.24
CA SER A 410 -8.09 -23.90 -9.67
C SER A 410 -9.06 -24.85 -8.96
N ALA A 411 -9.31 -24.63 -7.66
CA ALA A 411 -10.28 -25.41 -6.91
C ALA A 411 -11.74 -25.17 -7.36
N PHE A 412 -12.09 -23.95 -7.75
CA PHE A 412 -13.46 -23.59 -8.15
C PHE A 412 -13.77 -23.95 -9.61
N PHE A 413 -12.81 -23.77 -10.53
CA PHE A 413 -13.00 -23.96 -11.97
C PHE A 413 -12.32 -25.22 -12.55
N GLY A 414 -11.53 -25.94 -11.75
CA GLY A 414 -10.78 -27.14 -12.15
C GLY A 414 -9.27 -26.88 -12.31
N GLU A 415 -8.46 -27.95 -12.19
CA GLU A 415 -6.98 -27.87 -12.16
C GLU A 415 -6.33 -27.22 -13.40
N GLY A 416 -7.03 -27.18 -14.54
CA GLY A 416 -6.58 -26.52 -15.77
C GLY A 416 -6.95 -25.04 -15.89
N ALA A 417 -7.63 -24.46 -14.90
CA ALA A 417 -8.14 -23.09 -15.00
C ALA A 417 -7.02 -22.05 -14.86
N VAL A 418 -6.86 -21.22 -15.89
CA VAL A 418 -5.90 -20.11 -15.87
C VAL A 418 -6.44 -18.97 -15.02
N THR A 419 -5.63 -18.50 -14.06
CA THR A 419 -6.00 -17.37 -13.18
C THR A 419 -5.86 -16.04 -13.92
N PRO A 420 -6.95 -15.24 -14.06
CA PRO A 420 -6.91 -13.97 -14.78
C PRO A 420 -6.42 -12.83 -13.88
N PHE A 421 -5.10 -12.81 -13.61
CA PHE A 421 -4.48 -11.89 -12.66
C PHE A 421 -4.80 -10.40 -12.93
N GLY A 422 -4.85 -9.97 -14.19
CA GLY A 422 -5.12 -8.58 -14.55
C GLY A 422 -6.55 -8.11 -14.22
N ILE A 423 -7.54 -8.99 -14.41
CA ILE A 423 -8.95 -8.68 -14.12
C ILE A 423 -9.18 -8.68 -12.60
N ILE A 424 -8.59 -9.65 -11.89
CA ILE A 424 -8.60 -9.72 -10.43
C ILE A 424 -7.97 -8.46 -9.81
N PHE A 425 -6.80 -8.04 -10.31
CA PHE A 425 -6.17 -6.79 -9.87
C PHE A 425 -7.06 -5.56 -10.16
N SER A 426 -7.76 -5.55 -11.29
CA SER A 426 -8.71 -4.48 -11.62
C SER A 426 -9.88 -4.44 -10.63
N CYS A 427 -10.37 -5.59 -10.16
CA CYS A 427 -11.38 -5.66 -9.09
C CYS A 427 -10.87 -5.05 -7.77
N PHE A 428 -9.61 -5.30 -7.41
CA PHE A 428 -8.97 -4.66 -6.25
C PHE A 428 -8.89 -3.15 -6.40
N MET A 429 -8.45 -2.65 -7.56
CA MET A 429 -8.41 -1.20 -7.83
C MET A 429 -9.81 -0.57 -7.83
N ALA A 430 -10.84 -1.29 -8.30
CA ALA A 430 -12.23 -0.84 -8.18
C ALA A 430 -12.70 -0.77 -6.72
N GLY A 431 -12.28 -1.73 -5.89
CA GLY A 431 -12.45 -1.69 -4.43
C GLY A 431 -11.78 -0.45 -3.80
N SER A 432 -10.52 -0.19 -4.14
CA SER A 432 -9.78 0.99 -3.69
C SER A 432 -10.47 2.31 -4.10
N PHE A 433 -10.96 2.40 -5.34
CA PHE A 433 -11.75 3.54 -5.79
C PHE A 433 -13.03 3.75 -4.95
N LEU A 434 -13.75 2.67 -4.64
CA LEU A 434 -14.92 2.69 -3.76
C LEU A 434 -14.56 3.21 -2.36
N GLY A 435 -13.42 2.77 -1.83
CA GLY A 435 -12.83 3.26 -0.58
C GLY A 435 -12.60 4.77 -0.58
N SER A 436 -11.95 5.30 -1.61
CA SER A 436 -11.68 6.76 -1.67
C SER A 436 -12.96 7.60 -1.75
N ILE A 437 -14.04 7.08 -2.38
CA ILE A 437 -15.37 7.71 -2.35
C ILE A 437 -15.94 7.69 -0.92
N LEU A 438 -15.85 6.56 -0.22
CA LEU A 438 -16.30 6.44 1.18
C LEU A 438 -15.57 7.40 2.11
N PHE A 439 -14.27 7.62 1.92
CA PHE A 439 -13.51 8.64 2.66
C PHE A 439 -14.05 10.04 2.38
N SER A 440 -14.21 10.39 1.10
CA SER A 440 -14.72 11.71 0.68
C SER A 440 -16.12 12.00 1.22
N LYS A 441 -16.95 10.97 1.39
CA LYS A 441 -18.26 11.08 2.04
C LYS A 441 -18.14 11.21 3.56
N SER A 442 -17.24 10.43 4.17
CA SER A 442 -17.01 10.44 5.62
C SER A 442 -16.55 11.80 6.13
N ILE A 443 -15.76 12.53 5.33
CA ILE A 443 -15.21 13.83 5.74
C ILE A 443 -16.20 15.01 5.57
N LYS A 444 -17.24 14.86 4.73
CA LYS A 444 -18.33 15.85 4.60
C LYS A 444 -19.24 15.89 5.82
N SER A 445 -19.20 14.86 6.66
CA SER A 445 -19.96 14.83 7.91
C SER A 445 -19.38 15.84 8.90
N LYS A 446 -20.10 16.93 9.17
CA LYS A 446 -19.82 17.82 10.31
C LYS A 446 -19.69 16.94 11.57
N ASN A 447 -18.66 17.15 12.39
CA ASN A 447 -18.26 16.34 13.57
C ASN A 447 -17.44 15.05 13.37
N ARG A 448 -17.09 14.58 12.17
CA ARG A 448 -16.18 13.42 12.08
C ARG A 448 -14.71 13.82 12.10
N LEU A 449 -14.03 13.44 13.18
CA LEU A 449 -12.59 13.48 13.30
C LEU A 449 -11.94 12.50 12.30
N ALA A 450 -10.93 12.92 11.54
CA ALA A 450 -10.22 12.06 10.56
C ALA A 450 -9.66 10.79 11.22
N GLU A 451 -9.28 10.90 12.48
CA GLU A 451 -8.78 9.86 13.36
C GLU A 451 -9.84 8.76 13.57
N THR A 452 -11.13 9.12 13.67
CA THR A 452 -12.23 8.16 13.78
C THR A 452 -12.40 7.37 12.49
N THR A 453 -12.34 8.05 11.34
CA THR A 453 -12.43 7.41 10.02
C THR A 453 -11.26 6.44 9.83
N ALA A 454 -10.05 6.85 10.17
CA ALA A 454 -8.86 6.00 10.11
C ALA A 454 -8.94 4.81 11.08
N THR A 455 -9.38 4.98 12.32
CA THR A 455 -9.58 3.87 13.28
C THR A 455 -10.52 2.81 12.72
N ASN A 456 -11.71 3.22 12.25
CA ASN A 456 -12.72 2.30 11.75
C ASN A 456 -12.22 1.52 10.53
N MET A 457 -11.52 2.20 9.63
CA MET A 457 -10.95 1.62 8.43
C MET A 457 -9.82 0.64 8.73
N ILE A 458 -8.89 0.96 9.64
CA ILE A 458 -7.80 0.03 10.00
C ILE A 458 -8.39 -1.18 10.73
N GLY A 459 -9.40 -0.99 11.59
CA GLY A 459 -10.11 -2.10 12.23
C GLY A 459 -10.81 -3.02 11.21
N ALA A 460 -11.49 -2.43 10.21
CA ALA A 460 -12.04 -3.20 9.09
C ALA A 460 -10.94 -3.92 8.28
N SER A 461 -9.78 -3.30 8.11
CA SER A 461 -8.61 -3.92 7.46
C SER A 461 -8.11 -5.14 8.24
N THR A 462 -8.01 -5.05 9.57
CA THR A 462 -7.65 -6.19 10.44
C THR A 462 -8.57 -7.38 10.22
N ILE A 463 -9.89 -7.13 10.23
CA ILE A 463 -10.90 -8.16 10.03
C ILE A 463 -10.79 -8.77 8.63
N SER A 464 -10.73 -7.93 7.59
CA SER A 464 -10.62 -8.39 6.19
C SER A 464 -9.39 -9.26 5.95
N MET A 465 -8.22 -8.87 6.48
CA MET A 465 -6.99 -9.65 6.35
C MET A 465 -7.03 -10.94 7.18
N GLY A 466 -7.68 -10.90 8.35
CA GLY A 466 -7.91 -12.09 9.17
C GLY A 466 -8.86 -13.10 8.49
N LEU A 467 -9.90 -12.62 7.81
CA LEU A 467 -10.78 -13.44 6.98
C LEU A 467 -10.03 -14.04 5.80
N ALA A 468 -9.16 -13.28 5.13
CA ALA A 468 -8.31 -13.79 4.07
C ALA A 468 -7.38 -14.92 4.56
N ALA A 469 -6.77 -14.75 5.74
CA ALA A 469 -5.99 -15.80 6.39
C ALA A 469 -6.85 -17.05 6.69
N PHE A 470 -8.03 -16.86 7.28
CA PHE A 470 -8.95 -17.94 7.61
C PHE A 470 -9.38 -18.75 6.37
N PHE A 471 -9.85 -18.10 5.31
CA PHE A 471 -10.28 -18.79 4.09
C PHE A 471 -9.12 -19.46 3.35
N THR A 472 -7.90 -18.93 3.49
CA THR A 472 -6.69 -19.57 2.95
C THR A 472 -6.24 -20.77 3.80
N ALA A 473 -6.42 -20.72 5.13
CA ALA A 473 -6.04 -21.79 6.06
C ALA A 473 -6.98 -22.99 6.02
N ALA A 474 -8.29 -22.72 5.95
CA ALA A 474 -9.33 -23.69 6.26
C ALA A 474 -9.53 -24.77 5.17
N ASN A 475 -8.60 -24.89 4.21
CA ASN A 475 -8.68 -25.78 3.03
C ASN A 475 -10.01 -25.68 2.26
N THR A 476 -10.82 -24.66 2.54
CA THR A 476 -12.16 -24.47 1.98
C THR A 476 -12.11 -23.71 0.68
N THR A 477 -10.93 -23.19 0.28
CA THR A 477 -10.63 -22.50 -0.99
C THR A 477 -11.83 -21.73 -1.54
N SER A 478 -12.56 -21.03 -0.65
CA SER A 478 -13.79 -20.36 -1.02
C SER A 478 -13.39 -19.15 -1.84
N LEU A 479 -13.49 -19.29 -3.16
CA LEU A 479 -13.08 -18.23 -4.08
C LEU A 479 -13.80 -16.93 -3.74
N ALA A 480 -15.11 -17.00 -3.46
CA ALA A 480 -15.91 -15.86 -3.02
C ALA A 480 -15.45 -15.30 -1.66
N GLY A 481 -15.11 -16.15 -0.70
CA GLY A 481 -14.61 -15.73 0.62
C GLY A 481 -13.27 -15.00 0.54
N ILE A 482 -12.30 -15.57 -0.18
CA ILE A 482 -10.97 -14.98 -0.39
C ILE A 482 -11.12 -13.66 -1.16
N MET A 483 -11.82 -13.66 -2.29
CA MET A 483 -11.99 -12.45 -3.10
C MET A 483 -12.75 -11.35 -2.35
N GLY A 484 -13.82 -11.70 -1.63
CA GLY A 484 -14.57 -10.75 -0.82
C GLY A 484 -13.71 -10.12 0.28
N ALA A 485 -12.90 -10.92 0.98
CA ALA A 485 -11.98 -10.42 2.00
C ALA A 485 -10.90 -9.49 1.42
N LEU A 486 -10.28 -9.87 0.29
CA LEU A 486 -9.24 -9.07 -0.35
C LEU A 486 -9.78 -7.76 -0.97
N ILE A 487 -10.98 -7.79 -1.58
CA ILE A 487 -11.64 -6.57 -2.08
C ILE A 487 -12.03 -5.64 -0.93
N ALA A 488 -12.51 -6.18 0.19
CA ALA A 488 -12.81 -5.39 1.38
C ALA A 488 -11.55 -4.74 1.98
N TYR A 489 -10.43 -5.46 2.01
CA TYR A 489 -9.14 -4.92 2.40
C TYR A 489 -8.72 -3.76 1.47
N GLU A 490 -8.86 -3.95 0.16
CA GLU A 490 -8.52 -2.92 -0.83
C GLU A 490 -9.41 -1.67 -0.75
N ALA A 491 -10.70 -1.83 -0.43
CA ALA A 491 -11.54 -0.69 -0.10
C ALA A 491 -11.03 0.08 1.13
N CYS A 492 -10.46 -0.61 2.12
CA CYS A 492 -9.82 0.06 3.25
C CYS A 492 -8.51 0.76 2.84
N VAL A 493 -7.70 0.16 1.95
CA VAL A 493 -6.50 0.80 1.38
C VAL A 493 -6.86 2.09 0.62
N GLY A 494 -7.96 2.08 -0.14
CA GLY A 494 -8.47 3.27 -0.82
C GLY A 494 -8.91 4.41 0.10
N MET A 495 -9.41 4.09 1.30
CA MET A 495 -9.68 5.06 2.36
C MET A 495 -8.41 5.52 3.08
N TYR A 496 -7.37 4.66 3.11
CA TYR A 496 -6.18 4.84 3.94
C TYR A 496 -5.34 6.02 3.48
N PHE A 497 -5.03 6.09 2.19
CA PHE A 497 -4.17 7.15 1.66
C PHE A 497 -4.67 8.56 1.97
N PRO A 498 -5.93 8.93 1.68
CA PRO A 498 -6.40 10.28 1.97
C PRO A 498 -6.59 10.54 3.48
N ALA A 499 -6.96 9.53 4.27
CA ALA A 499 -7.05 9.64 5.74
C ALA A 499 -5.67 9.90 6.35
N MET A 500 -4.69 9.08 5.98
CA MET A 500 -3.34 9.17 6.49
C MET A 500 -2.66 10.48 6.07
N SER A 501 -2.85 10.92 4.82
CA SER A 501 -2.33 12.21 4.32
C SER A 501 -2.89 13.39 5.12
N THR A 502 -4.18 13.34 5.46
CA THR A 502 -4.82 14.34 6.32
C THR A 502 -4.19 14.35 7.72
N LEU A 503 -4.02 13.18 8.34
CA LEU A 503 -3.41 13.07 9.67
C LEU A 503 -1.94 13.53 9.68
N ARG A 504 -1.16 13.18 8.64
CA ARG A 504 0.21 13.66 8.46
C ARG A 504 0.26 15.18 8.38
N SER A 505 -0.68 15.79 7.65
CA SER A 505 -0.75 17.25 7.56
C SER A 505 -1.15 17.95 8.86
N LYS A 506 -1.90 17.25 9.73
CA LYS A 506 -2.34 17.77 11.04
C LYS A 506 -1.26 17.66 12.11
N TYR A 507 -0.55 16.53 12.16
CA TYR A 507 0.35 16.21 13.27
C TYR A 507 1.83 16.40 12.95
N VAL A 508 2.25 16.15 11.70
CA VAL A 508 3.67 16.20 11.36
C VAL A 508 4.07 17.66 11.15
N PRO A 509 5.03 18.19 11.93
CA PRO A 509 5.51 19.55 11.75
C PRO A 509 6.01 19.76 10.33
N ASP A 510 5.58 20.86 9.71
CA ASP A 510 5.99 21.18 8.34
C ASP A 510 7.52 21.29 8.22
N ASP A 511 8.22 21.73 9.26
CA ASP A 511 9.69 21.92 9.25
C ASP A 511 10.52 20.63 9.07
N HIS A 512 9.96 19.48 9.42
CA HIS A 512 10.68 18.19 9.35
C HIS A 512 9.85 17.13 8.63
N LYS A 513 8.85 17.55 7.86
CA LYS A 513 7.80 16.67 7.36
C LYS A 513 8.34 15.54 6.50
N THR A 514 9.18 15.85 5.52
CA THR A 514 9.71 14.83 4.61
C THR A 514 10.69 13.90 5.33
N VAL A 515 11.49 14.42 6.26
CA VAL A 515 12.40 13.60 7.12
C VAL A 515 11.61 12.65 8.01
N ILE A 516 10.60 13.16 8.72
CA ILE A 516 9.78 12.38 9.65
C ILE A 516 9.02 11.27 8.91
N LEU A 517 8.41 11.59 7.76
CA LEU A 517 7.74 10.59 6.94
C LEU A 517 8.70 9.52 6.42
N SER A 518 9.94 9.90 6.10
CA SER A 518 10.99 8.95 5.70
C SER A 518 11.48 8.09 6.87
N LEU A 519 11.50 8.63 8.11
CA LEU A 519 11.80 7.85 9.31
C LEU A 519 10.74 6.77 9.57
N PHE A 520 9.46 7.04 9.28
CA PHE A 520 8.41 6.03 9.34
C PHE A 520 8.62 4.92 8.28
N GLY A 521 9.33 5.22 7.19
CA GLY A 521 9.74 4.24 6.19
C GLY A 521 10.73 3.19 6.72
N ILE A 522 11.53 3.48 7.74
CA ILE A 522 12.53 2.52 8.25
C ILE A 522 11.87 1.24 8.80
N PRO A 523 10.99 1.31 9.83
CA PRO A 523 10.34 0.12 10.37
C PRO A 523 9.44 -0.58 9.34
N LEU A 524 8.76 0.18 8.48
CA LEU A 524 7.99 -0.33 7.34
C LEU A 524 8.83 -1.27 6.46
N ASN A 525 9.91 -0.74 5.89
CA ASN A 525 10.74 -1.47 4.94
C ASN A 525 11.45 -2.65 5.61
N ALA A 526 11.87 -2.49 6.87
CA ALA A 526 12.45 -3.58 7.65
C ALA A 526 11.46 -4.73 7.87
N LEU A 527 10.20 -4.44 8.22
CA LEU A 527 9.15 -5.46 8.39
C LEU A 527 8.90 -6.22 7.08
N VAL A 528 8.81 -5.53 5.95
CA VAL A 528 8.64 -6.16 4.63
C VAL A 528 9.79 -7.11 4.34
N VAL A 529 11.04 -6.67 4.57
CA VAL A 529 12.22 -7.51 4.35
C VAL A 529 12.20 -8.76 5.23
N ILE A 530 11.88 -8.62 6.53
CA ILE A 530 11.85 -9.73 7.48
C ILE A 530 10.76 -10.75 7.11
N ILE A 531 9.54 -10.28 6.82
CA ILE A 531 8.42 -11.15 6.46
C ILE A 531 8.75 -11.91 5.16
N TYR A 532 9.34 -11.23 4.18
CA TYR A 532 9.67 -11.84 2.90
C TYR A 532 10.76 -12.90 3.03
N LEU A 533 11.83 -12.63 3.79
CA LEU A 533 12.87 -13.63 4.07
C LEU A 533 12.33 -14.86 4.83
N SER A 534 11.27 -14.68 5.60
CA SER A 534 10.65 -15.74 6.40
C SER A 534 9.54 -16.49 5.66
N ILE A 535 9.16 -16.08 4.44
CA ILE A 535 7.92 -16.50 3.79
C ILE A 535 7.92 -17.98 3.39
N HIS A 536 9.09 -18.52 3.03
CA HIS A 536 9.28 -19.93 2.70
C HIS A 536 8.92 -20.88 3.85
N HIS A 537 8.97 -20.39 5.09
CA HIS A 537 8.62 -21.18 6.29
C HIS A 537 7.20 -20.94 6.77
N LEU A 538 6.61 -19.78 6.47
CA LEU A 538 5.34 -19.33 7.04
C LEU A 538 4.13 -19.77 6.21
N GLY A 539 4.25 -19.80 4.87
CA GLY A 539 3.11 -20.04 3.97
C GLY A 539 2.15 -18.85 3.86
N THR A 540 1.24 -18.90 2.88
CA THR A 540 0.36 -17.77 2.50
C THR A 540 -0.62 -17.38 3.60
N SER A 541 -1.24 -18.37 4.27
CA SER A 541 -2.19 -18.11 5.35
C SER A 541 -1.55 -17.39 6.53
N SER A 542 -0.38 -17.85 6.98
CA SER A 542 0.36 -17.21 8.07
C SER A 542 0.82 -15.81 7.70
N ALA A 543 1.18 -15.55 6.44
CA ALA A 543 1.52 -14.21 5.99
C ALA A 543 0.34 -13.23 6.13
N PHE A 544 -0.88 -13.63 5.76
CA PHE A 544 -2.08 -12.83 6.03
C PHE A 544 -2.39 -12.74 7.52
N GLY A 545 -2.16 -13.81 8.30
CA GLY A 545 -2.31 -13.79 9.76
C GLY A 545 -1.39 -12.77 10.43
N ILE A 546 -0.11 -12.72 10.04
CA ILE A 546 0.87 -11.73 10.51
C ILE A 546 0.44 -10.32 10.11
N SER A 547 -0.03 -10.12 8.87
CA SER A 547 -0.56 -8.84 8.42
C SER A 547 -1.79 -8.41 9.22
N SER A 548 -2.71 -9.33 9.53
CA SER A 548 -3.88 -9.05 10.37
C SER A 548 -3.45 -8.64 11.79
N LEU A 549 -2.48 -9.33 12.38
CA LEU A 549 -1.91 -8.97 13.69
C LEU A 549 -1.24 -7.59 13.66
N ALA A 550 -0.44 -7.29 12.64
CA ALA A 550 0.17 -5.97 12.46
C ALA A 550 -0.90 -4.87 12.36
N LEU A 551 -1.98 -5.12 11.62
CA LEU A 551 -3.12 -4.20 11.51
C LEU A 551 -3.91 -4.08 12.83
N ALA A 552 -4.00 -5.15 13.62
CA ALA A 552 -4.64 -5.12 14.95
C ALA A 552 -3.85 -4.21 15.91
N ILE A 553 -2.52 -4.32 15.90
CA ILE A 553 -1.63 -3.43 16.65
C ILE A 553 -1.80 -1.98 16.14
N ALA A 554 -1.86 -1.78 14.82
CA ALA A 554 -2.12 -0.46 14.24
C ALA A 554 -3.48 0.10 14.67
N THR A 555 -4.53 -0.72 14.74
CA THR A 555 -5.85 -0.32 15.24
C THR A 555 -5.77 0.15 16.68
N ALA A 556 -5.07 -0.60 17.55
CA ALA A 556 -4.86 -0.20 18.95
C ALA A 556 -4.10 1.13 19.06
N CYS A 557 -3.04 1.31 18.28
CA CYS A 557 -2.31 2.58 18.21
C CYS A 557 -3.20 3.73 17.74
N MET A 558 -4.03 3.51 16.72
CA MET A 558 -4.93 4.53 16.17
C MET A 558 -6.07 4.88 17.14
N MET A 559 -6.62 3.91 17.86
CA MET A 559 -7.59 4.16 18.93
C MET A 559 -7.00 5.03 20.05
N LYS A 560 -5.74 4.75 20.43
CA LYS A 560 -5.04 5.57 21.42
C LYS A 560 -4.81 7.00 20.92
N LEU A 561 -4.41 7.16 19.65
CA LEU A 561 -4.24 8.47 19.04
C LEU A 561 -5.57 9.25 18.99
N ARG A 562 -6.65 8.59 18.61
CA ARG A 562 -8.01 9.15 18.62
C ARG A 562 -8.42 9.62 20.01
N SER A 563 -8.19 8.82 21.05
CA SER A 563 -8.52 9.18 22.43
C SER A 563 -7.77 10.43 22.89
N ILE A 564 -6.48 10.55 22.55
CA ILE A 564 -5.67 11.73 22.84
C ILE A 564 -6.27 12.96 22.13
N SER A 565 -6.56 12.86 20.84
CA SER A 565 -7.12 13.99 20.08
C SER A 565 -8.52 14.40 20.53
N GLN A 566 -9.35 13.46 21.00
CA GLN A 566 -10.68 13.78 21.53
C GLN A 566 -10.61 14.50 22.88
N LYS A 567 -9.69 14.09 23.76
CA LYS A 567 -9.48 14.77 25.04
C LYS A 567 -9.06 16.23 24.84
N GLU A 568 -8.21 16.47 23.86
CA GLU A 568 -7.75 17.83 23.50
C GLU A 568 -8.87 18.67 22.89
N ALA A 569 -9.69 18.07 22.01
CA ALA A 569 -10.84 18.76 21.43
C ALA A 569 -11.93 19.12 22.45
N ASN A 570 -12.02 18.38 23.55
CA ASN A 570 -12.97 18.66 24.64
C ASN A 570 -12.40 19.61 25.71
N ALA A 571 -11.08 19.85 25.70
CA ALA A 571 -10.41 20.74 26.65
C ALA A 571 -10.30 22.19 26.14
N ASN A 572 -10.45 22.38 24.82
CA ASN A 572 -10.59 23.67 24.14
C ASN A 572 -12.06 23.98 23.91
#